data_AF-A0A4C1XJY3-F1
#
_entry.id   AF-A0A4C1XJY3-F1
#
_cell.length_a   1.000
_cell.length_b   1.000
_cell.length_c   1.000
_cell.angle_alpha   90.00
_cell.angle_beta   90.00
_cell.angle_gamma   90.00
#
_symmetry.space_group_name_H-M   'P 1'
#
loop_
_entity.id
_entity.type
_entity.pdbx_description
1 polymer ?
#
loop_
_entity_poly.entity_id
_entity_poly.type
_entity_poly.pdbx_seq_one_letter_code
_entity_poly.pdbx_strand_id
1 'polypeptide(L)'
;MDIRHSAMGTASHSNIEILERFQSKTMRAMFNIPPHISNKYINLDLNLRTVKEEIENYSKNYQTRLDQHINQLVTELQGEGSLRYSRLKRNSISDLAIRFAEK
;
A
#
# COMPACT_ATOMS: atom_id res chain seq x y z
N MET A 1 4.67 7.44 23.32
CA MET A 1 4.69 6.10 22.71
C MET A 1 3.39 5.95 21.94
N ASP A 2 3.38 6.29 20.65
CA ASP A 2 2.16 6.25 19.84
C ASP A 2 1.88 4.81 19.39
N ILE A 3 1.00 4.16 20.12
CA ILE A 3 0.36 2.93 19.68
C ILE A 3 -0.67 3.35 18.62
N ARG A 4 -0.23 3.54 17.38
CA ARG A 4 -1.12 3.58 16.22
C ARG A 4 -1.72 2.19 16.08
N HIS A 5 -2.82 1.97 16.82
CA HIS A 5 -3.61 0.74 16.83
C HIS A 5 -3.87 0.29 15.39
N SER A 6 -3.28 -0.86 15.09
CA SER A 6 -3.37 -1.64 13.87
C SER A 6 -4.83 -1.94 13.57
N ALA A 7 -5.38 -1.32 12.53
CA ALA A 7 -6.64 -1.76 11.97
C ALA A 7 -6.46 -3.21 11.49
N MET A 8 -7.14 -4.18 12.10
CA MET A 8 -7.23 -5.60 11.66
C MET A 8 -8.09 -5.75 10.40
N GLY A 9 -7.92 -4.84 9.43
CA GLY A 9 -8.57 -4.91 8.12
C GLY A 9 -7.68 -5.61 7.10
N THR A 10 -8.21 -5.90 5.91
CA THR A 10 -7.48 -6.55 4.81
C THR A 10 -6.13 -5.88 4.50
N ALA A 11 -6.03 -4.56 4.64
CA ALA A 11 -4.82 -3.76 4.40
C ALA A 11 -4.03 -3.41 5.69
N SER A 12 -4.17 -4.21 6.76
CA SER A 12 -3.39 -4.04 7.98
C SER A 12 -1.89 -4.17 7.71
N HIS A 13 -1.06 -3.59 8.59
CA HIS A 13 0.40 -3.74 8.48
C HIS A 13 0.83 -5.21 8.50
N SER A 14 0.23 -6.01 9.38
CA SER A 14 0.52 -7.45 9.49
C SER A 14 0.21 -8.21 8.20
N ASN A 15 -0.89 -7.88 7.52
CA ASN A 15 -1.27 -8.54 6.28
C ASN A 15 -0.32 -8.16 5.14
N ILE A 16 0.10 -6.89 5.08
CA ILE A 16 1.09 -6.43 4.11
C ILE A 16 2.43 -7.16 4.34
N GLU A 17 2.89 -7.30 5.58
CA GLU A 17 4.10 -8.07 5.90
C GLU A 17 3.98 -9.55 5.55
N ILE A 18 2.79 -10.15 5.69
CA ILE A 18 2.54 -11.54 5.26
C ILE A 18 2.70 -11.63 3.74
N LEU A 19 2.13 -10.69 2.99
CA LEU A 19 2.25 -10.66 1.52
C LEU A 19 3.70 -10.41 1.07
N GLU A 20 4.45 -9.51 1.72
CA GLU A 20 5.88 -9.27 1.42
C GLU A 20 6.73 -10.53 1.68
N ARG A 21 6.45 -11.24 2.78
CA ARG A 21 7.13 -12.52 3.09
C ARG A 21 6.76 -13.58 2.06
N PHE A 22 5.51 -13.65 1.65
CA PHE A 22 5.06 -14.57 0.60
C PHE A 22 5.78 -14.27 -0.71
N GLN A 23 5.77 -13.01 -1.18
CA GLN A 23 6.49 -12.56 -2.37
C GLN A 23 7.96 -13.01 -2.31
N SER A 24 8.66 -12.68 -1.21
CA SER A 24 10.07 -13.03 -1.04
C SER A 24 10.34 -14.55 -1.11
N LYS A 25 9.49 -15.36 -0.48
CA LYS A 25 9.61 -16.83 -0.51
C LYS A 25 9.37 -17.38 -1.92
N THR A 26 8.36 -16.88 -2.61
CA THR A 26 8.02 -17.26 -3.98
C THR A 26 9.17 -16.96 -4.94
N MET A 27 9.74 -15.75 -4.88
CA MET A 27 10.88 -15.37 -5.72
C MET A 27 12.09 -16.28 -5.49
N ARG A 28 12.40 -16.57 -4.22
CA ARG A 28 13.51 -17.46 -3.87
C ARG A 28 13.30 -18.87 -4.40
N ALA A 29 12.10 -19.40 -4.29
CA ALA A 29 11.76 -20.72 -4.81
C ALA A 29 11.84 -20.78 -6.34
N MET A 30 11.33 -19.76 -7.05
CA MET A 30 11.33 -19.72 -8.51
C MET A 30 12.74 -19.62 -9.12
N PHE A 31 13.62 -18.82 -8.52
CA PHE A 31 14.95 -18.54 -9.07
C PHE A 31 16.09 -19.24 -8.31
N ASN A 32 15.75 -20.21 -7.44
CA ASN A 32 16.69 -20.95 -6.59
C ASN A 32 17.67 -20.03 -5.82
N ILE A 33 17.15 -18.92 -5.29
CA ILE A 33 17.97 -17.86 -4.67
C ILE A 33 18.39 -18.27 -3.25
N PRO A 34 19.69 -18.29 -2.94
CA PRO A 34 20.19 -18.64 -1.61
C PRO A 34 19.67 -17.73 -0.48
N PRO A 35 19.50 -18.27 0.74
CA PRO A 35 18.93 -17.53 1.88
C PRO A 35 19.78 -16.33 2.33
N HIS A 36 21.09 -16.32 2.07
CA HIS A 36 22.00 -15.24 2.48
C HIS A 36 21.90 -13.98 1.61
N ILE A 37 21.27 -14.07 0.43
CA ILE A 37 21.07 -12.92 -0.44
C ILE A 37 19.96 -12.06 0.16
N SER A 38 20.18 -10.75 0.32
CA SER A 38 19.16 -9.85 0.84
C SER A 38 18.00 -9.67 -0.15
N ASN A 39 16.76 -9.59 0.36
CA ASN A 39 15.57 -9.32 -0.46
C ASN A 39 15.69 -8.01 -1.27
N LYS A 40 16.47 -7.04 -0.78
CA LYS A 40 16.74 -5.78 -1.51
C LYS A 40 17.38 -6.05 -2.88
N TYR A 41 18.37 -6.94 -2.94
CA TYR A 41 19.04 -7.28 -4.19
C TYR A 41 18.16 -8.12 -5.10
N ILE A 42 17.38 -9.05 -4.53
CA ILE A 42 16.39 -9.84 -5.29
C ILE A 42 15.41 -8.93 -6.03
N ASN A 43 14.86 -7.93 -5.35
CA ASN A 43 13.90 -7.00 -5.95
C ASN A 43 14.57 -6.10 -7.00
N LEU A 44 15.79 -5.63 -6.75
CA LEU A 44 16.55 -4.80 -7.69
C LEU A 44 16.88 -5.57 -8.97
N ASP A 45 17.46 -6.77 -8.83
CA ASP A 45 17.91 -7.59 -9.95
C ASP A 45 16.75 -8.07 -10.82
N LEU A 46 15.60 -8.34 -10.21
CA LEU A 46 14.39 -8.77 -10.91
C LEU A 46 13.51 -7.60 -11.35
N ASN A 47 13.93 -6.36 -11.05
CA ASN A 47 13.17 -5.13 -11.30
C ASN A 47 11.72 -5.21 -10.78
N LEU A 48 11.55 -5.75 -9.57
CA LEU A 48 10.25 -5.96 -8.93
C LEU A 48 10.00 -4.93 -7.84
N ARG A 49 8.78 -4.41 -7.83
CA ARG A 49 8.26 -3.61 -6.72
C ARG A 49 7.91 -4.50 -5.54
N THR A 50 8.20 -4.03 -4.35
CA THR A 50 7.68 -4.58 -3.10
C THR A 50 6.17 -4.42 -3.04
N VAL A 51 5.51 -5.20 -2.19
CA VAL A 51 4.06 -5.05 -1.94
C VAL A 51 3.72 -3.62 -1.52
N LYS A 52 4.54 -2.96 -0.68
CA LYS A 52 4.32 -1.57 -0.27
C LYS A 52 4.38 -0.60 -1.45
N GLU A 53 5.42 -0.68 -2.27
CA GLU A 53 5.58 0.16 -3.47
C GLU A 53 4.45 -0.07 -4.47
N GLU A 54 3.97 -1.31 -4.61
CA GLU A 54 2.84 -1.63 -5.47
C GLU A 54 1.55 -0.99 -4.93
N ILE A 55 1.28 -1.09 -3.61
CA ILE A 55 0.12 -0.42 -2.99
C ILE A 55 0.20 1.09 -3.18
N GLU A 56 1.38 1.70 -3.04
CA GLU A 56 1.58 3.12 -3.27
C GLU A 56 1.31 3.51 -4.73
N ASN A 57 1.84 2.75 -5.68
CA ASN A 57 1.59 2.93 -7.10
C ASN A 57 0.09 2.82 -7.44
N TYR A 58 -0.60 1.81 -6.91
CA TYR A 58 -2.05 1.68 -7.06
C TYR A 58 -2.81 2.87 -6.45
N SER A 59 -2.35 3.37 -5.30
CA SER A 59 -2.97 4.51 -4.63
C SER A 59 -2.82 5.80 -5.44
N LYS A 60 -1.61 6.05 -5.98
CA LYS A 60 -1.33 7.18 -6.89
C LYS A 60 -2.18 7.11 -8.15
N ASN A 61 -2.19 5.95 -8.82
CA ASN A 61 -3.00 5.73 -10.02
C ASN A 61 -4.49 5.91 -9.74
N TYR A 62 -4.97 5.46 -8.57
CA TYR A 62 -6.33 5.67 -8.14
C TYR A 62 -6.65 7.16 -7.98
N GLN A 63 -5.79 7.93 -7.31
CA GLN A 63 -5.95 9.38 -7.18
C GLN A 63 -5.99 10.07 -8.54
N THR A 64 -5.03 9.79 -9.43
CA THR A 64 -5.02 10.35 -10.79
C THR A 64 -6.31 10.03 -11.56
N ARG A 65 -6.84 8.81 -11.41
CA ARG A 65 -8.11 8.41 -12.03
C ARG A 65 -9.30 9.17 -11.45
N LEU A 66 -9.31 9.49 -10.15
CA LEU A 66 -10.36 10.31 -9.55
C LEU A 66 -10.28 11.76 -10.05
N ASP A 67 -9.08 12.32 -10.15
CA ASP A 67 -8.86 13.70 -10.59
C ASP A 67 -9.25 13.90 -12.06
N GLN A 68 -9.00 12.89 -12.91
CA GLN A 68 -9.37 12.89 -14.34
C GLN A 68 -10.82 12.44 -14.59
N HIS A 69 -11.56 12.08 -13.55
CA HIS A 69 -12.88 11.48 -13.72
C HIS A 69 -13.92 12.52 -14.16
N ILE A 70 -14.74 12.16 -15.16
CA ILE A 70 -15.76 13.05 -15.74
C ILE A 70 -16.84 13.42 -14.70
N ASN A 71 -17.15 12.51 -13.78
CA ASN A 71 -18.15 12.74 -12.74
C ASN A 71 -17.59 13.65 -11.63
N GLN A 72 -18.09 14.88 -11.58
CA GLN A 72 -17.70 15.90 -10.60
C GLN A 72 -18.10 15.54 -9.14
N LEU A 73 -19.08 14.65 -8.94
CA LEU A 73 -19.47 14.17 -7.60
C LEU A 73 -18.35 13.37 -6.92
N VAL A 74 -17.38 12.86 -7.70
CA VAL A 74 -16.21 12.16 -7.17
C VAL A 74 -15.32 13.11 -6.36
N THR A 75 -15.22 14.37 -6.76
CA THR A 75 -14.46 15.40 -6.03
C THR A 75 -15.11 15.73 -4.69
N GLU A 76 -16.45 15.69 -4.62
CA GLU A 76 -17.19 15.89 -3.37
C GLU A 76 -16.92 14.77 -2.35
N LEU A 77 -16.62 13.54 -2.80
CA LEU A 77 -16.20 12.43 -1.94
C LEU A 77 -14.80 12.61 -1.33
N GLN A 78 -13.98 13.53 -1.86
CA GLN A 78 -12.67 13.86 -1.31
C GLN A 78 -12.73 15.03 -0.30
N GLY A 79 -13.86 15.75 -0.23
CA GLY A 79 -14.02 16.95 0.60
C GLY A 79 -14.24 16.69 2.10
N GLU A 80 -14.24 17.79 2.86
CA GLU A 80 -14.30 17.85 4.33
C GLU A 80 -15.54 17.17 4.97
N GLY A 81 -16.56 16.85 4.17
CA GLY A 81 -17.78 16.13 4.58
C GLY A 81 -17.69 14.60 4.52
N SER A 82 -16.65 14.03 3.91
CA SER A 82 -16.64 12.62 3.49
C SER A 82 -16.59 11.59 4.63
N LEU A 83 -16.01 11.91 5.80
CA LEU A 83 -15.85 10.93 6.88
C LEU A 83 -15.88 11.57 8.28
N ARG A 84 -16.99 12.22 8.68
CA ARG A 84 -17.13 12.62 10.10
C ARG A 84 -17.42 11.45 11.04
N TYR A 85 -17.98 10.34 10.54
CA TYR A 85 -18.23 9.13 11.32
C TYR A 85 -18.00 7.87 10.47
N SER A 86 -16.87 7.20 10.68
CA SER A 86 -16.60 5.89 10.08
C SER A 86 -16.38 4.88 11.19
N ARG A 87 -17.14 3.77 11.14
CA ARG A 87 -16.95 2.62 12.05
C ARG A 87 -15.52 2.08 11.99
N LEU A 88 -14.88 2.22 10.84
CA LEU A 88 -13.50 1.79 10.60
C LEU A 88 -12.59 3.01 10.49
N LYS A 89 -11.55 3.05 11.33
CA LYS A 89 -10.45 4.02 11.22
C LYS A 89 -9.69 3.76 9.92
N ARG A 90 -10.17 4.34 8.82
CA ARG A 90 -9.58 4.26 7.48
C ARG A 90 -8.79 5.55 7.24
N ASN A 91 -7.66 5.43 6.55
CA ASN A 91 -6.96 6.61 6.04
C ASN A 91 -7.85 7.33 5.02
N SER A 92 -7.75 8.66 4.99
CA SER A 92 -8.41 9.47 3.96
C SER A 92 -7.91 9.06 2.57
N ILE A 93 -8.75 9.22 1.55
CA ILE A 93 -8.39 8.92 0.15
C ILE A 93 -7.13 9.68 -0.26
N SER A 94 -6.99 10.93 0.18
CA SER A 94 -5.82 11.77 -0.09
C SER A 94 -4.54 11.24 0.59
N ASP A 95 -4.69 10.61 1.76
CA ASP A 95 -3.58 10.05 2.54
C ASP A 95 -3.10 8.69 2.01
N LEU A 96 -3.88 8.01 1.15
CA LEU A 96 -3.50 6.70 0.60
C LEU A 96 -2.18 6.75 -0.19
N ALA A 97 -1.95 7.80 -0.98
CA ALA A 97 -0.73 7.92 -1.80
C ALA A 97 0.53 8.22 -0.99
N ILE A 98 0.40 8.81 0.20
CA ILE A 98 1.53 9.24 1.05
C ILE A 98 1.71 8.26 2.22
N ARG A 99 0.83 7.26 2.37
CA ARG A 99 0.82 6.28 3.48
C ARG A 99 2.19 5.62 3.76
N PHE A 100 3.02 5.45 2.73
CA PHE A 100 4.35 4.85 2.84
C PHE A 100 5.49 5.80 2.44
N ALA A 101 5.15 7.02 2.02
CA ALA A 101 6.11 8.07 1.72
C ALA A 101 6.62 8.65 3.05
N GLU A 102 7.78 8.13 3.47
CA GLU A 102 8.61 8.53 4.60
C GLU A 102 8.19 8.12 6.02
N LYS A 103 9.14 7.42 6.67
CA LYS A 103 9.77 7.91 7.88
C LYS A 103 11.28 7.97 7.64
#